data_AF-A0A5Q0H0A6-F1
#
_entry.id   AF-A0A5Q0H0A6-F1
#
_cell.length_a   1.000
_cell.length_b   1.000
_cell.length_c   1.000
_cell.angle_alpha   90.00
_cell.angle_beta   90.00
_cell.angle_gamma   90.00
#
_symmetry.space_group_name_H-M   'P 1'
#
loop_
_entity.id
_entity.type
_entity.pdbx_description
1 polymer ?
#
loop_
_entity_poly.entity_id
_entity_poly.type
_entity_poly.pdbx_seq_one_letter_code
_entity_poly.pdbx_strand_id
1 'polypeptide(L)'
;MVMTTWDGHLRIDHLADAGTVTLTLVTVEPATEVRLRAGLVAGFVTADPHGPPASVAAALQDGRLPDDVVALLGPRVAAAVAELLATGRRGRWLQLDLVEVDDLAAAWAPYRGVALESGPRATSGALGSWAGELWTCLGVRGWRDLLRSLGEPAHALGPVRSDGTPPTGVPSGTWRLPDALAAAVGVAPEVAWELRLGGPGGAVVELLARPTGRPAGAVLQAGVDDGSQRWVPFEADGAGGLRARLTGFDEAVSVRFRSETRRTA
;
A
#
# COMPACT_ATOMS: atom_id res chain seq x y z
N MET A 1 1.59 -29.05 13.52
CA MET A 1 1.43 -27.60 13.24
C MET A 1 0.38 -27.09 14.21
N VAL A 2 0.73 -26.17 15.10
CA VAL A 2 -0.22 -25.59 16.05
C VAL A 2 -0.92 -24.45 15.31
N MET A 3 -2.22 -24.60 15.06
CA MET A 3 -3.04 -23.55 14.46
C MET A 3 -3.24 -22.47 15.53
N THR A 4 -2.91 -21.22 15.23
CA THR A 4 -3.27 -20.10 16.10
C THR A 4 -4.79 -20.02 16.19
N THR A 5 -5.34 -20.14 17.39
CA THR A 5 -6.78 -20.03 17.61
C THR A 5 -7.14 -18.55 17.74
N TRP A 6 -7.79 -17.99 16.73
CA TRP A 6 -8.36 -16.65 16.78
C TRP A 6 -9.62 -16.70 17.64
N ASP A 7 -9.63 -15.99 18.77
CA ASP A 7 -10.77 -15.95 19.70
C ASP A 7 -11.85 -14.93 19.31
N GLY A 8 -11.62 -14.21 18.20
CA GLY A 8 -12.52 -13.19 17.67
C GLY A 8 -12.57 -11.89 18.50
N HIS A 9 -11.68 -11.68 19.47
CA HIS A 9 -11.71 -10.47 20.30
C HIS A 9 -10.73 -9.43 19.79
N LEU A 10 -11.26 -8.32 19.30
CA LEU A 10 -10.48 -7.18 18.81
C LEU A 10 -10.50 -6.04 19.84
N ARG A 11 -9.32 -5.65 20.32
CA ARG A 11 -9.15 -4.41 21.09
C ARG A 11 -8.85 -3.25 20.14
N ILE A 12 -9.52 -2.12 20.33
CA ILE A 12 -9.30 -0.87 19.62
C ILE A 12 -8.87 0.16 20.65
N ASP A 13 -7.68 0.73 20.51
CA ASP A 13 -7.13 1.77 21.37
C ASP A 13 -6.88 3.04 20.55
N HIS A 14 -7.25 4.20 21.07
CA HIS A 14 -6.95 5.50 20.49
C HIS A 14 -5.94 6.24 21.36
N LEU A 15 -4.76 6.45 20.80
CA LEU A 15 -3.66 7.21 21.37
C LEU A 15 -3.73 8.63 20.84
N ALA A 16 -4.61 9.45 21.44
CA ALA A 16 -4.90 10.81 20.98
C ALA A 16 -3.65 11.68 20.86
N ASP A 17 -2.73 11.62 21.83
CA ASP A 17 -1.48 12.39 21.84
C ASP A 17 -0.53 12.02 20.68
N ALA A 18 -0.64 10.78 20.19
CA ALA A 18 0.13 10.27 19.06
C ALA A 18 -0.66 10.32 17.74
N GLY A 19 -1.90 10.81 17.75
CA GLY A 19 -2.79 10.80 16.58
C GLY A 19 -2.92 9.42 15.94
N THR A 20 -2.98 8.34 16.74
CA THR A 20 -2.88 6.96 16.24
C THR A 20 -3.98 6.09 16.82
N VAL A 21 -4.51 5.17 16.01
CA VAL A 21 -5.38 4.07 16.45
C VAL A 21 -4.62 2.76 16.34
N THR A 22 -4.68 1.96 17.40
CA THR A 22 -4.11 0.61 17.45
C THR A 22 -5.24 -0.40 17.55
N LEU A 23 -5.21 -1.42 16.70
CA LEU A 23 -6.08 -2.58 16.72
C LEU A 23 -5.26 -3.79 17.12
N THR A 24 -5.78 -4.65 17.99
CA THR A 24 -5.08 -5.84 18.48
C THR A 24 -6.04 -7.00 18.60
N LEU A 25 -5.82 -8.05 17.79
CA LEU A 25 -6.58 -9.30 17.83
C LEU A 25 -5.93 -10.35 18.74
N VAL A 26 -4.60 -10.44 18.76
CA VAL A 26 -3.85 -11.42 19.59
C VAL A 26 -2.60 -10.77 20.15
N THR A 27 -2.34 -10.95 21.46
CA THR A 27 -1.17 -10.37 22.14
C THR A 27 -0.11 -11.38 22.58
N VAL A 28 -0.39 -12.68 22.48
CA VAL A 28 0.45 -13.72 23.09
C VAL A 28 1.35 -14.47 22.12
N GLU A 29 1.02 -14.46 20.83
CA GLU A 29 1.80 -15.16 19.80
C GLU A 29 2.94 -14.29 19.26
N PRO A 30 4.12 -14.86 18.97
CA PRO A 30 5.19 -14.12 18.31
C PRO A 30 4.77 -13.61 16.92
N ALA A 31 4.70 -12.29 16.80
CA ALA A 31 4.36 -11.59 15.56
C ALA A 31 5.57 -10.89 14.96
N THR A 32 5.68 -10.94 13.63
CA THR A 32 6.61 -10.10 12.87
C THR A 32 5.91 -8.81 12.51
N GLU A 33 6.41 -7.70 13.02
CA GLU A 33 5.96 -6.37 12.64
C GLU A 33 6.58 -5.92 11.33
N VAL A 34 5.75 -5.36 10.46
CA VAL A 34 6.19 -4.72 9.23
C VAL A 34 5.57 -3.32 9.15
N ARG A 35 6.42 -2.33 8.90
CA ARG A 35 5.96 -1.02 8.46
C ARG A 35 5.55 -1.14 7.01
N LEU A 36 4.25 -1.00 6.76
CA LEU A 36 3.66 -1.12 5.43
C LEU A 36 3.80 0.18 4.66
N ARG A 37 3.56 1.31 5.34
CA ARG A 37 3.75 2.67 4.84
C ARG A 37 3.95 3.67 5.98
N ALA A 38 4.17 4.94 5.64
CA ALA A 38 4.15 6.02 6.62
C ALA A 38 2.81 6.02 7.36
N GLY A 39 2.87 5.90 8.70
CA GLY A 39 1.68 5.85 9.56
C GLY A 39 0.90 4.54 9.52
N LEU A 40 1.38 3.45 8.91
CA LEU A 40 0.73 2.13 8.97
C LEU A 40 1.72 1.01 9.27
N VAL A 41 1.49 0.32 10.38
CA VAL A 41 2.27 -0.84 10.82
C VAL A 41 1.31 -2.00 11.07
N ALA A 42 1.69 -3.21 10.67
CA ALA A 42 0.94 -4.42 10.97
C ALA A 42 1.86 -5.52 11.50
N GLY A 43 1.38 -6.28 12.48
CA GLY A 43 2.04 -7.47 13.02
C GLY A 43 1.35 -8.74 12.53
N PHE A 44 2.11 -9.69 11.99
CA PHE A 44 1.59 -10.98 11.52
C PHE A 44 2.18 -12.13 12.33
N VAL A 45 1.34 -13.07 12.77
CA VAL A 45 1.80 -14.26 13.51
C VAL A 45 2.62 -15.16 12.60
N THR A 46 3.86 -15.44 13.00
CA THR A 46 4.80 -16.23 12.17
C THR A 46 4.37 -17.68 11.96
N ALA A 47 3.71 -18.27 12.97
CA ALA A 47 3.20 -19.64 12.92
C ALA A 47 1.88 -19.78 12.14
N ASP A 48 1.22 -18.67 11.80
CA ASP A 48 -0.03 -18.67 11.05
C ASP A 48 0.13 -17.87 9.73
N PRO A 49 0.60 -18.53 8.66
CA PRO A 49 0.82 -17.89 7.37
C PRO A 49 -0.48 -17.58 6.61
N HIS A 50 -1.65 -17.85 7.19
CA HIS A 50 -2.95 -17.61 6.56
C HIS A 50 -3.86 -16.69 7.37
N GLY A 51 -3.56 -16.43 8.64
CA GLY A 51 -4.37 -15.60 9.53
C GLY A 51 -4.36 -14.09 9.24
N PRO A 52 -5.26 -13.34 9.90
CA PRO A 52 -5.27 -11.87 9.90
C PRO A 52 -4.03 -11.27 10.60
N PRO A 53 -3.84 -9.95 10.54
CA PRO A 53 -2.86 -9.28 11.39
C PRO A 53 -3.22 -9.46 12.87
N ALA A 54 -2.23 -9.80 13.70
CA ALA A 54 -2.36 -9.80 15.15
C ALA A 54 -2.51 -8.38 15.71
N SER A 55 -1.85 -7.40 15.06
CA SER A 55 -1.94 -5.99 15.41
C SER A 55 -1.89 -5.10 14.18
N VAL A 56 -2.54 -3.95 14.25
CA VAL A 56 -2.48 -2.87 13.25
C VAL A 56 -2.37 -1.55 13.98
N ALA A 57 -1.39 -0.72 13.66
CA ALA A 57 -1.30 0.66 14.13
C ALA A 57 -1.41 1.60 12.93
N ALA A 58 -2.39 2.50 12.97
CA ALA A 58 -2.71 3.44 11.91
C ALA A 58 -2.75 4.88 12.42
N ALA A 59 -1.95 5.75 11.81
CA ALA A 59 -1.98 7.19 12.04
C ALA A 59 -3.26 7.80 11.46
N LEU A 60 -3.87 8.70 12.21
CA LEU A 60 -5.06 9.44 11.82
C LEU A 60 -4.69 10.60 10.89
N GLN A 61 -5.60 10.89 9.97
CA GLN A 61 -5.55 12.01 9.04
C GLN A 61 -6.79 12.86 9.27
N ASP A 62 -6.59 14.12 9.65
CA ASP A 62 -7.69 15.02 10.03
C ASP A 62 -8.65 14.39 11.06
N GLY A 63 -8.09 13.63 12.00
CA GLY A 63 -8.83 12.93 13.06
C GLY A 63 -9.59 11.68 12.60
N ARG A 64 -9.31 11.15 11.41
CA ARG A 64 -10.00 9.99 10.83
C ARG A 64 -9.02 8.92 10.34
N LEU A 65 -9.51 7.68 10.19
CA LEU A 65 -8.75 6.66 9.50
C LEU A 65 -8.65 6.99 8.00
N PRO A 66 -7.50 6.71 7.36
CA PRO A 66 -7.38 6.74 5.91
C PRO A 66 -8.33 5.75 5.22
N ASP A 67 -8.88 6.10 4.05
CA ASP A 67 -9.86 5.29 3.31
C ASP A 67 -9.37 3.87 2.99
N ASP A 68 -8.07 3.73 2.69
CA ASP A 68 -7.44 2.42 2.47
C ASP A 68 -7.47 1.56 3.74
N VAL A 69 -7.22 2.16 4.91
CA VAL A 69 -7.27 1.44 6.19
C VAL A 69 -8.71 1.07 6.53
N VAL A 70 -9.67 1.97 6.27
CA VAL A 70 -11.10 1.68 6.41
C VAL A 70 -11.52 0.46 5.59
N ALA A 71 -11.07 0.36 4.34
CA ALA A 71 -11.34 -0.79 3.49
C ALA A 71 -10.71 -2.08 4.02
N LEU A 72 -9.47 -2.04 4.50
CA LEU A 72 -8.76 -3.21 5.04
C LEU A 72 -9.35 -3.75 6.35
N LEU A 73 -9.91 -2.87 7.17
CA LEU A 73 -10.54 -3.25 8.42
C LEU A 73 -11.95 -3.81 8.22
N GLY A 74 -12.57 -3.54 7.08
CA GLY A 74 -13.95 -3.88 6.82
C GLY A 74 -14.95 -2.96 7.55
N PRO A 75 -16.22 -3.00 7.15
CA PRO A 75 -17.22 -1.99 7.50
C PRO A 75 -17.47 -1.91 9.01
N ARG A 76 -17.55 -3.05 9.70
CA ARG A 76 -17.88 -3.09 11.13
C ARG A 76 -16.75 -2.58 12.01
N VAL A 77 -15.52 -3.03 11.76
CA VAL A 77 -14.35 -2.56 12.52
C VAL A 77 -14.12 -1.08 12.27
N ALA A 78 -14.19 -0.64 11.00
CA ALA A 78 -14.06 0.77 10.66
C ALA A 78 -15.13 1.64 11.32
N ALA A 79 -16.39 1.20 11.35
CA ALA A 79 -17.47 1.89 12.05
C ALA A 79 -17.21 1.98 13.57
N ALA A 80 -16.72 0.91 14.18
CA ALA A 80 -16.38 0.89 15.60
C ALA A 80 -15.23 1.86 15.93
N VAL A 81 -14.23 1.99 15.05
CA VAL A 81 -13.17 3.01 15.19
C VAL A 81 -13.75 4.41 15.04
N ALA A 82 -14.58 4.66 14.03
CA ALA A 82 -15.20 5.97 13.81
C ALA A 82 -16.05 6.41 15.01
N GLU A 83 -16.84 5.51 15.59
CA GLU A 83 -17.62 5.77 16.82
C GLU A 83 -16.71 6.07 18.02
N LEU A 84 -15.63 5.31 18.19
CA LEU A 84 -14.66 5.53 19.26
C LEU A 84 -13.99 6.92 19.15
N LEU A 85 -13.61 7.33 17.94
CA LEU A 85 -13.04 8.65 17.66
C LEU A 85 -14.07 9.76 17.91
N ALA A 86 -15.30 9.60 17.43
CA ALA A 86 -16.37 10.59 17.58
C ALA A 86 -16.76 10.80 19.06
N THR A 87 -16.69 9.76 19.88
CA THR A 87 -16.99 9.82 21.32
C THR A 87 -15.81 10.26 22.18
N GLY A 88 -14.61 10.42 21.59
CA GLY A 88 -13.39 10.77 22.32
C GLY A 88 -12.94 9.68 23.32
N ARG A 89 -13.41 8.45 23.16
CA ARG A 89 -13.01 7.32 24.03
C ARG A 89 -11.59 6.88 23.70
N ARG A 90 -10.88 6.39 24.72
CA ARG A 90 -9.52 5.86 24.57
C ARG A 90 -9.45 4.40 24.13
N GLY A 91 -10.52 3.63 24.35
CA GLY A 91 -10.51 2.21 24.04
C GLY A 91 -11.89 1.56 23.99
N ARG A 92 -11.98 0.45 23.24
CA ARG A 92 -13.16 -0.40 23.10
C ARG A 92 -12.75 -1.83 22.72
N TRP A 93 -13.57 -2.79 23.14
CA TRP A 93 -13.52 -4.17 22.65
C TRP A 93 -14.64 -4.41 21.63
N LEU A 94 -14.32 -5.16 20.60
CA LEU A 94 -15.24 -5.62 19.58
C LEU A 94 -15.11 -7.14 19.45
N GLN A 95 -16.23 -7.84 19.46
CA GLN A 95 -16.26 -9.26 19.13
C GLN A 95 -16.55 -9.40 17.64
N LEU A 96 -15.70 -10.17 16.98
CA LEU A 96 -15.77 -10.57 15.59
C LEU A 96 -16.23 -12.02 15.51
N ASP A 97 -17.09 -12.32 14.53
CA ASP A 97 -17.35 -13.71 14.16
C ASP A 97 -16.23 -14.28 13.27
N LEU A 98 -16.29 -15.59 13.00
CA LEU A 98 -15.26 -16.26 12.20
C LEU A 98 -15.20 -15.75 10.75
N VAL A 99 -16.34 -15.35 10.18
CA VAL A 99 -16.38 -14.81 8.81
C VAL A 99 -15.67 -13.47 8.76
N GLU A 100 -15.90 -12.60 9.76
CA GLU A 100 -15.22 -11.32 9.89
C GLU A 100 -13.70 -11.49 10.08
N VAL A 101 -13.26 -12.52 10.82
CA VAL A 101 -11.84 -12.88 10.97
C VAL A 101 -11.25 -13.36 9.64
N ASP A 102 -11.96 -14.21 8.90
CA ASP A 102 -11.53 -14.71 7.59
C ASP A 102 -11.48 -13.58 6.54
N ASP A 103 -12.43 -12.65 6.58
CA ASP A 103 -12.46 -11.47 5.71
C ASP A 103 -11.26 -10.56 5.98
N LEU A 104 -10.89 -10.36 7.25
CA LEU A 104 -9.65 -9.68 7.61
C LEU A 104 -8.44 -10.47 7.09
N ALA A 105 -8.40 -11.78 7.27
CA ALA A 105 -7.30 -12.62 6.78
C ALA A 105 -7.11 -12.52 5.26
N ALA A 106 -8.21 -12.46 4.51
CA ALA A 106 -8.24 -12.30 3.07
C ALA A 106 -7.82 -10.89 2.64
N ALA A 107 -8.36 -9.84 3.26
CA ALA A 107 -8.03 -8.45 2.97
C ALA A 107 -6.55 -8.14 3.21
N TRP A 108 -5.97 -8.76 4.25
CA TRP A 108 -4.57 -8.55 4.64
C TRP A 108 -3.58 -9.56 4.05
N ALA A 109 -4.06 -10.60 3.35
CA ALA A 109 -3.21 -11.64 2.74
C ALA A 109 -2.03 -11.09 1.91
N PRO A 110 -2.19 -10.02 1.11
CA PRO A 110 -1.08 -9.51 0.33
C PRO A 110 0.05 -8.90 1.18
N TYR A 111 -0.27 -8.27 2.31
CA TYR A 111 0.71 -7.70 3.26
C TYR A 111 1.45 -8.79 4.02
N ARG A 112 0.74 -9.86 4.37
CA ARG A 112 1.29 -11.02 5.07
C ARG A 112 2.36 -11.73 4.24
N GLY A 113 2.12 -11.90 2.94
CA GLY A 113 3.12 -12.44 2.02
C GLY A 113 4.42 -11.64 2.03
N VAL A 114 4.32 -10.31 1.98
CA VAL A 114 5.49 -9.40 2.08
C VAL A 114 6.18 -9.46 3.45
N ALA A 115 5.42 -9.64 4.52
CA ALA A 115 5.95 -9.68 5.89
C ALA A 115 6.65 -11.00 6.24
N LEU A 116 6.10 -12.13 5.78
CA LEU A 116 6.50 -13.48 6.21
C LEU A 116 7.39 -14.22 5.18
N GLU A 117 7.41 -13.85 3.90
CA GLU A 117 8.26 -14.52 2.92
C GLU A 117 9.75 -14.20 3.11
N SER A 118 10.54 -15.25 3.36
CA SER A 118 12.00 -15.20 3.56
C SER A 118 12.81 -15.52 2.28
N GLY A 119 12.26 -15.23 1.09
CA GLY A 119 12.88 -15.47 -0.23
C GLY A 119 13.45 -14.21 -0.89
N PRO A 120 14.02 -14.28 -2.11
CA PRO A 120 14.37 -13.10 -2.90
C PRO A 120 13.12 -12.24 -3.03
N ARG A 121 13.15 -11.13 -2.30
CA ARG A 121 11.99 -10.32 -1.93
C ARG A 121 11.24 -9.91 -3.20
N ALA A 122 9.97 -10.30 -3.28
CA ALA A 122 9.10 -9.88 -4.37
C ALA A 122 9.21 -8.35 -4.56
N THR A 123 9.57 -7.93 -5.77
CA THR A 123 9.68 -6.53 -6.19
C THR A 123 8.31 -5.85 -6.33
N SER A 124 7.23 -6.58 -6.06
CA SER A 124 5.84 -6.14 -6.09
C SER A 124 4.97 -7.01 -5.17
N GLY A 125 4.32 -6.40 -4.19
CA GLY A 125 3.14 -6.94 -3.51
C GLY A 125 1.91 -6.15 -3.98
N ALA A 126 0.84 -6.79 -4.39
CA ALA A 126 -0.46 -6.13 -4.55
C ALA A 126 -1.01 -5.78 -3.16
N LEU A 127 -1.90 -4.80 -2.99
CA LEU A 127 -2.61 -4.53 -1.73
C LEU A 127 -4.10 -4.31 -1.97
N GLY A 128 -4.89 -4.87 -1.05
CA GLY A 128 -6.32 -4.62 -1.00
C GLY A 128 -7.15 -5.68 -1.73
N SER A 129 -8.38 -5.83 -1.24
CA SER A 129 -9.47 -6.48 -1.95
C SER A 129 -10.24 -5.42 -2.75
N TRP A 130 -10.99 -5.86 -3.77
CA TRP A 130 -11.96 -5.02 -4.46
C TRP A 130 -13.12 -4.72 -3.50
N ALA A 131 -12.94 -3.76 -2.59
CA ALA A 131 -13.98 -3.24 -1.73
C ALA A 131 -13.91 -1.70 -1.78
N GLY A 132 -14.83 -1.08 -2.53
CA GLY A 132 -14.91 0.38 -2.66
C GLY A 132 -13.95 1.04 -3.66
N GLU A 133 -13.61 0.36 -4.76
CA GLU A 133 -12.88 0.93 -5.92
C GLU A 133 -11.38 1.27 -5.72
N LEU A 134 -10.80 0.91 -4.57
CA LEU A 134 -9.41 1.21 -4.20
C LEU A 134 -8.51 -0.03 -4.32
N TRP A 135 -7.39 0.07 -5.04
CA TRP A 135 -6.39 -1.01 -5.13
C TRP A 135 -4.98 -0.47 -4.94
N THR A 136 -4.42 -0.70 -3.77
CA THR A 136 -3.09 -0.23 -3.46
C THR A 136 -2.06 -1.20 -4.08
N CYS A 137 -0.91 -0.74 -4.57
CA CYS A 137 0.20 -1.62 -4.95
C CYS A 137 1.39 -1.29 -4.04
N LEU A 138 2.05 -2.29 -3.49
CA LEU A 138 3.40 -2.19 -2.92
C LEU A 138 4.41 -2.67 -3.95
N GLY A 139 4.75 -1.87 -4.95
CA GLY A 139 6.18 -1.64 -5.15
C GLY A 139 6.48 -0.47 -4.21
N VAL A 140 7.52 -0.38 -3.40
CA VAL A 140 8.90 -0.57 -3.80
C VAL A 140 9.81 -0.60 -2.55
N ARG A 141 10.11 -1.80 -2.01
CA ARG A 141 11.21 -1.92 -1.03
C ARG A 141 12.53 -1.71 -1.79
N GLY A 142 13.22 -0.59 -1.53
CA GLY A 142 14.51 -0.25 -2.16
C GLY A 142 14.54 1.05 -2.96
N TRP A 143 13.39 1.71 -3.18
CA TRP A 143 13.37 2.96 -3.95
C TRP A 143 14.07 4.12 -3.25
N ARG A 144 13.96 4.19 -1.92
CA ARG A 144 14.71 5.17 -1.14
C ARG A 144 16.22 4.99 -1.31
N ASP A 145 16.69 3.76 -1.37
CA ASP A 145 18.12 3.47 -1.57
C ASP A 145 18.54 3.77 -3.00
N LEU A 146 17.66 3.53 -3.97
CA LEU A 146 17.83 3.87 -5.37
C LEU A 146 17.82 5.40 -5.61
N LEU A 147 16.92 6.12 -4.94
CA LEU A 147 16.85 7.59 -4.95
C LEU A 147 18.09 8.20 -4.30
N ARG A 148 18.56 7.63 -3.18
CA ARG A 148 19.83 8.02 -2.57
C ARG A 148 20.99 7.80 -3.55
N SER A 149 21.03 6.66 -4.25
CA SER A 149 22.07 6.42 -5.27
C SER A 149 22.00 7.35 -6.49
N LEU A 150 20.83 7.92 -6.79
CA LEU A 150 20.67 8.92 -7.85
C LEU A 150 21.00 10.35 -7.38
N GLY A 151 20.85 10.63 -6.09
CA GLY A 151 21.09 11.95 -5.49
C GLY A 151 22.50 12.17 -4.95
N GLU A 152 23.31 11.13 -4.75
CA GLU A 152 24.71 11.29 -4.36
C GLU A 152 25.56 11.68 -5.57
N PRO A 153 26.32 12.80 -5.52
CA PRO A 153 27.36 13.04 -6.52
C PRO A 153 28.34 11.87 -6.43
N ALA A 154 28.76 11.33 -7.59
CA ALA A 154 29.76 10.27 -7.67
C ALA A 154 31.05 10.70 -6.95
N HIS A 155 31.13 10.47 -5.64
CA HIS A 155 32.32 10.70 -4.88
C HIS A 155 33.27 9.58 -5.25
N ALA A 156 34.32 9.97 -5.98
CA ALA A 156 35.51 9.17 -6.21
C ALA A 156 36.02 8.65 -4.85
N LEU A 157 35.67 7.43 -4.51
CA LEU A 157 36.25 6.69 -3.40
C LEU A 157 36.91 5.45 -3.99
N GLY A 158 38.17 5.24 -3.58
CA GLY A 158 39.10 4.23 -4.09
C GLY A 158 38.60 2.79 -3.96
N PRO A 159 39.46 1.81 -4.32
CA PRO A 159 39.06 0.56 -4.95
C PRO A 159 38.33 -0.36 -3.96
N VAL A 160 37.01 -0.16 -3.83
CA VAL A 160 36.10 -1.21 -3.41
C VAL A 160 35.86 -2.05 -4.66
N ARG A 161 36.36 -3.29 -4.64
CA ARG A 161 35.96 -4.32 -5.61
C ARG A 161 34.48 -4.61 -5.42
N SER A 162 33.64 -3.85 -6.11
CA SER A 162 32.25 -4.18 -6.36
C SER A 162 32.16 -4.47 -7.85
N ASP A 163 32.02 -5.74 -8.23
CA ASP A 163 31.76 -6.20 -9.60
C ASP A 163 30.34 -5.83 -10.08
N GLY A 164 29.84 -4.66 -9.69
CA GLY A 164 28.54 -4.13 -10.09
C GLY A 164 28.75 -2.80 -10.77
N THR A 165 28.81 -2.83 -12.11
CA THR A 165 28.70 -1.63 -12.95
C THR A 165 27.56 -0.74 -12.44
N PRO A 166 27.77 0.56 -12.19
CA PRO A 166 26.66 1.44 -11.82
C PRO A 166 25.58 1.36 -12.92
N PRO A 167 24.29 1.21 -12.58
CA PRO A 167 23.24 1.14 -13.59
C PRO A 167 23.22 2.47 -14.35
N THR A 168 23.68 2.45 -15.59
CA THR A 168 23.78 3.61 -16.49
C THR A 168 22.44 3.92 -17.19
N GLY A 169 21.33 3.42 -16.65
CA GLY A 169 19.98 3.60 -17.19
C GLY A 169 19.05 4.28 -16.18
N VAL A 170 18.07 5.04 -16.70
CA VAL A 170 16.91 5.50 -15.92
C VAL A 170 16.28 4.26 -15.28
N PRO A 171 16.17 4.18 -13.94
CA PRO A 171 15.58 3.01 -13.34
C PRO A 171 14.14 2.84 -13.78
N SER A 172 13.80 1.64 -14.21
CA SER A 172 12.50 1.33 -14.79
C SER A 172 12.06 -0.08 -14.43
N GLY A 173 10.77 -0.36 -14.57
CA GLY A 173 10.23 -1.68 -14.41
C GLY A 173 8.75 -1.75 -14.76
N THR A 174 8.12 -2.84 -14.36
CA THR A 174 6.69 -3.08 -14.60
C THR A 174 6.04 -3.56 -13.32
N TRP A 175 4.83 -3.10 -13.06
CA TRP A 175 3.92 -3.67 -12.07
C TRP A 175 2.72 -4.29 -12.75
N ARG A 176 2.13 -5.30 -12.10
CA ARG A 176 0.90 -5.92 -12.56
C ARG A 176 -0.28 -5.50 -11.68
N LEU A 177 -1.23 -4.76 -12.27
CA LEU A 177 -2.55 -4.52 -11.71
C LEU A 177 -3.33 -5.85 -11.59
N PRO A 178 -4.28 -5.97 -10.65
CA PRO A 178 -5.21 -7.09 -10.65
C PRO A 178 -6.03 -7.07 -11.92
N ASP A 179 -6.31 -8.25 -12.47
CA ASP A 179 -7.03 -8.38 -13.74
C ASP A 179 -8.41 -7.71 -13.66
N ALA A 180 -9.07 -7.73 -12.49
CA ALA A 180 -10.33 -7.05 -12.26
C ALA A 180 -10.22 -5.51 -12.34
N LEU A 181 -9.19 -4.91 -11.75
CA LEU A 181 -8.93 -3.46 -11.85
C LEU A 181 -8.60 -3.07 -13.29
N ALA A 182 -7.67 -3.80 -13.90
CA ALA A 182 -7.23 -3.57 -15.27
C ALA A 182 -8.43 -3.62 -16.24
N ALA A 183 -9.32 -4.61 -16.06
CA ALA A 183 -10.56 -4.71 -16.82
C ALA A 183 -11.51 -3.53 -16.57
N ALA A 184 -11.73 -3.12 -15.32
CA ALA A 184 -12.66 -2.04 -14.97
C ALA A 184 -12.24 -0.68 -15.58
N VAL A 185 -10.94 -0.38 -15.59
CA VAL A 185 -10.38 0.87 -16.14
C VAL A 185 -9.93 0.74 -17.60
N GLY A 186 -10.14 -0.42 -18.23
CA GLY A 186 -9.90 -0.64 -19.66
C GLY A 186 -8.43 -0.71 -20.09
N VAL A 187 -7.50 -1.08 -19.21
CA VAL A 187 -6.05 -1.14 -19.48
C VAL A 187 -5.50 -2.56 -19.42
N ALA A 188 -4.33 -2.78 -20.02
CA ALA A 188 -3.58 -4.02 -19.82
C ALA A 188 -3.14 -4.10 -18.34
N PRO A 189 -3.07 -5.29 -17.74
CA PRO A 189 -2.64 -5.43 -16.35
C PRO A 189 -1.23 -4.88 -16.09
N GLU A 190 -0.38 -4.79 -17.09
CA GLU A 190 0.98 -4.29 -16.97
C GLU A 190 1.03 -2.76 -17.00
N VAL A 191 1.56 -2.16 -15.93
CA VAL A 191 1.89 -0.74 -15.82
C VAL A 191 3.40 -0.60 -15.76
N ALA A 192 3.99 0.01 -16.78
CA ALA A 192 5.41 0.35 -16.79
C ALA A 192 5.67 1.59 -15.93
N TRP A 193 6.82 1.64 -15.28
CA TRP A 193 7.26 2.78 -14.48
C TRP A 193 8.70 3.15 -14.81
N GLU A 194 9.00 4.44 -14.73
CA GLU A 194 10.35 4.99 -14.84
C GLU A 194 10.58 6.05 -13.75
N LEU A 195 11.77 6.05 -13.16
CA LEU A 195 12.18 7.02 -12.14
C LEU A 195 13.20 8.00 -12.73
N ARG A 196 12.86 9.28 -12.74
CA ARG A 196 13.72 10.36 -13.26
C ARG A 196 14.00 11.40 -12.19
N LEU A 197 15.16 12.06 -12.27
CA LEU A 197 15.42 13.27 -11.49
C LEU A 197 14.70 14.44 -12.17
N GLY A 198 13.74 15.05 -11.48
CA GLY A 198 12.92 16.15 -12.00
C GLY A 198 13.46 17.51 -11.58
N GLY A 199 14.58 17.95 -12.16
CA GLY A 199 15.11 19.31 -11.94
C GLY A 199 15.16 19.72 -10.44
N PRO A 200 14.95 21.00 -10.08
CA PRO A 200 14.96 21.44 -8.69
C PRO A 200 13.79 20.93 -7.83
N GLY A 201 12.88 20.12 -8.39
CA GLY A 201 11.65 19.63 -7.75
C GLY A 201 11.72 18.19 -7.23
N GLY A 202 12.91 17.60 -7.14
CA GLY A 202 13.09 16.22 -6.66
C GLY A 202 12.81 15.17 -7.72
N ALA A 203 12.72 13.90 -7.30
CA ALA A 203 12.48 12.80 -8.22
C ALA A 203 11.04 12.77 -8.77
N VAL A 204 10.87 12.13 -9.91
CA VAL A 204 9.62 11.96 -10.65
C VAL A 204 9.43 10.50 -10.98
N VAL A 205 8.24 9.95 -10.71
CA VAL A 205 7.84 8.64 -11.23
C VAL A 205 6.91 8.87 -12.40
N GLU A 206 7.31 8.42 -13.58
CA GLU A 206 6.43 8.32 -14.75
C GLU A 206 5.82 6.93 -14.78
N LEU A 207 4.49 6.87 -14.93
CA LEU A 207 3.72 5.63 -15.03
C LEU A 207 3.06 5.56 -16.39
N LEU A 208 3.13 4.42 -17.04
CA LEU A 208 2.60 4.17 -18.38
C LEU A 208 1.72 2.93 -18.37
N ALA A 209 0.48 3.09 -18.81
CA ALA A 209 -0.48 2.00 -18.97
C ALA A 209 -0.94 1.91 -20.43
N ARG A 210 -1.13 0.67 -20.92
CA ARG A 210 -1.61 0.44 -22.29
C ARG A 210 -3.13 0.28 -22.31
N PRO A 211 -3.89 1.07 -23.07
CA PRO A 211 -5.32 0.82 -23.28
C PRO A 211 -5.55 -0.55 -23.95
N THR A 212 -6.62 -1.24 -23.56
CA THR A 212 -7.06 -2.48 -24.22
C THR A 212 -8.01 -2.23 -25.40
N GLY A 213 -8.45 -0.98 -25.59
CA GLY A 213 -9.49 -0.61 -26.55
C GLY A 213 -10.91 -0.96 -26.10
N ARG A 214 -11.08 -1.57 -24.92
CA ARG A 214 -12.40 -1.78 -24.31
C ARG A 214 -12.91 -0.49 -23.64
N PRO A 215 -14.22 -0.22 -23.64
CA PRO A 215 -14.78 0.91 -22.92
C PRO A 215 -14.46 0.78 -21.42
N ALA A 216 -13.82 1.80 -20.87
CA ALA A 216 -13.51 1.87 -19.45
C ALA A 216 -14.76 2.34 -18.67
N GLY A 217 -15.12 1.62 -17.62
CA GLY A 217 -16.17 2.04 -16.68
C GLY A 217 -15.69 3.06 -15.64
N ALA A 218 -14.36 3.19 -15.49
CA ALA A 218 -13.72 4.04 -14.49
C ALA A 218 -12.39 4.63 -15.01
N VAL A 219 -11.91 5.67 -14.34
CA VAL A 219 -10.59 6.27 -14.59
C VAL A 219 -9.56 5.62 -13.68
N LEU A 220 -8.45 5.15 -14.25
CA LEU A 220 -7.29 4.73 -13.46
C LEU A 220 -6.60 5.97 -12.87
N GLN A 221 -6.33 5.94 -11.58
CA GLN A 221 -5.54 6.96 -10.89
C GLN A 221 -4.37 6.30 -10.17
N ALA A 222 -3.27 7.03 -10.02
CA ALA A 222 -2.15 6.63 -9.19
C ALA A 222 -1.86 7.70 -8.14
N GLY A 223 -1.40 7.27 -6.98
CA GLY A 223 -1.04 8.14 -5.88
C GLY A 223 0.25 7.66 -5.25
N VAL A 224 1.00 8.58 -4.68
CA VAL A 224 2.10 8.24 -3.80
C VAL A 224 1.52 7.70 -2.48
N ASP A 225 2.18 6.73 -1.89
CA ASP A 225 1.83 6.22 -0.57
C ASP A 225 2.53 6.97 0.57
N ASP A 226 2.27 8.28 0.60
CA ASP A 226 2.80 9.25 1.57
C ASP A 226 1.73 9.70 2.59
N GLY A 227 0.53 9.11 2.53
CA GLY A 227 -0.62 9.52 3.32
C GLY A 227 -1.34 10.78 2.81
N SER A 228 -0.89 11.45 1.76
CA SER A 228 -1.51 12.70 1.29
C SER A 228 -2.90 12.52 0.66
N GLN A 229 -3.30 11.28 0.35
CA GLN A 229 -4.50 10.96 -0.45
C GLN A 229 -4.56 11.73 -1.78
N ARG A 230 -3.41 12.14 -2.31
CA ARG A 230 -3.32 12.77 -3.63
C ARG A 230 -3.35 11.70 -4.70
N TRP A 231 -4.30 11.84 -5.61
CA TRP A 231 -4.52 10.93 -6.72
C TRP A 231 -4.37 11.69 -8.03
N VAL A 232 -3.52 11.15 -8.90
CA VAL A 232 -3.24 11.68 -10.23
C VAL A 232 -3.90 10.77 -11.26
N PRO A 233 -4.81 11.27 -12.10
CA PRO A 233 -5.43 10.46 -13.15
C PRO A 233 -4.43 10.09 -14.24
N PHE A 234 -4.64 8.91 -14.82
CA PHE A 234 -4.00 8.52 -16.06
C PHE A 234 -4.67 9.24 -17.23
N GLU A 235 -3.88 9.99 -17.99
CA GLU A 235 -4.34 10.78 -19.13
C GLU A 235 -3.72 10.28 -20.44
N ALA A 236 -4.38 10.54 -21.56
CA ALA A 236 -3.87 10.16 -22.88
C ALA A 236 -2.56 10.89 -23.17
N ASP A 237 -1.51 10.15 -23.52
CA ASP A 237 -0.15 10.71 -23.67
C ASP A 237 0.19 11.13 -25.11
N GLY A 238 -0.80 11.13 -26.01
CA GLY A 238 -0.65 11.46 -27.43
C GLY A 238 -0.02 10.34 -28.27
N ALA A 239 0.63 9.34 -27.66
CA ALA A 239 1.23 8.20 -28.34
C ALA A 239 0.33 6.94 -28.34
N GLY A 240 -0.95 7.11 -27.95
CA GLY A 240 -1.91 6.02 -27.83
C GLY A 240 -1.82 5.25 -26.50
N GLY A 241 -0.99 5.72 -25.56
CA GLY A 241 -0.91 5.22 -24.19
C GLY A 241 -1.66 6.09 -23.20
N LEU A 242 -1.70 5.62 -21.94
CA LEU A 242 -2.09 6.43 -20.79
C LEU A 242 -0.88 6.70 -19.91
N ARG A 243 -0.77 7.91 -19.38
CA ARG A 243 0.34 8.35 -18.53
C ARG A 243 -0.15 9.02 -17.27
N ALA A 244 0.51 8.74 -16.15
CA ALA A 244 0.41 9.51 -14.92
C ALA A 244 1.82 9.90 -14.44
N ARG A 245 1.92 11.06 -13.80
CA ARG A 245 3.20 11.57 -13.27
C ARG A 245 3.05 11.85 -11.78
N LEU A 246 3.88 11.18 -10.97
CA LEU A 246 3.93 11.38 -9.52
C LEU A 246 5.18 12.19 -9.15
N THR A 247 5.04 13.11 -8.20
CA THR A 247 6.10 14.03 -7.74
C THR A 247 5.99 14.24 -6.23
N GLY A 248 7.07 14.70 -5.58
CA GLY A 248 7.04 15.13 -4.17
C GLY A 248 6.95 13.96 -3.19
N PHE A 249 7.77 12.92 -3.38
CA PHE A 249 7.67 11.65 -2.68
C PHE A 249 8.89 11.34 -1.81
N ASP A 250 9.47 12.35 -1.17
CA ASP A 250 10.73 12.24 -0.40
C ASP A 250 10.69 11.15 0.70
N GLU A 251 9.50 10.81 1.21
CA GLU A 251 9.29 9.75 2.22
C GLU A 251 8.54 8.52 1.71
N ALA A 252 8.14 8.50 0.44
CA ALA A 252 7.24 7.47 -0.05
C ALA A 252 7.92 6.11 -0.19
N VAL A 253 7.19 5.08 0.22
CA VAL A 253 7.62 3.68 0.13
C VAL A 253 6.90 2.94 -1.00
N SER A 254 5.80 3.50 -1.52
CA SER A 254 4.92 2.84 -2.47
C SER A 254 4.14 3.73 -3.45
N VAL A 255 3.65 3.13 -4.53
CA VAL A 255 2.65 3.72 -5.45
C VAL A 255 1.32 2.99 -5.35
N ARG A 256 0.27 3.72 -5.05
CA ARG A 256 -1.09 3.22 -4.94
C ARG A 256 -1.84 3.45 -6.25
N PHE A 257 -2.82 2.62 -6.54
CA PHE A 257 -3.72 2.82 -7.67
C PHE A 257 -5.17 2.83 -7.19
N ARG A 258 -6.07 3.39 -7.98
CA ARG A 258 -7.51 3.22 -7.77
C ARG A 258 -8.26 3.41 -9.07
N SER A 259 -9.47 2.89 -9.09
CA SER A 259 -10.46 3.24 -10.10
C SER A 259 -11.38 4.31 -9.53
N GLU A 260 -11.67 5.36 -10.30
CA GLU A 260 -12.76 6.30 -9.99
C GLU A 260 -13.86 6.10 -11.03
N THR A 261 -15.01 5.55 -10.61
CA THR A 261 -16.14 5.36 -11.52
C THR A 261 -16.65 6.73 -11.98
N ARG A 262 -16.64 6.98 -13.31
CA ARG A 262 -17.24 8.21 -13.85
C ARG A 262 -18.73 8.16 -13.56
N ARG A 263 -19.23 8.98 -12.64
CA ARG A 263 -20.67 9.26 -12.58
C ARG A 263 -21.04 9.93 -13.91
N THR A 264 -21.76 9.21 -14.75
CA THR A 264 -22.49 9.83 -15.86
C THR A 264 -23.47 10.83 -15.24
N ALA A 265 -23.24 12.12 -15.50
CA ALA A 265 -24.17 13.19 -15.19
C ALA A 265 -25.48 13.04 -15.97
#